data_AF-H6BWU6-F1
#
_entry.id   AF-H6BWU6-F1
#
_cell.length_a   1.000
_cell.length_b   1.000
_cell.length_c   1.000
_cell.angle_alpha   90.00
_cell.angle_beta   90.00
_cell.angle_gamma   90.00
#
_symmetry.space_group_name_H-M   'P 1'
#
loop_
_entity.id
_entity.type
_entity.pdbx_description
1 polymer ?
#
loop_
_entity_poly.entity_id
_entity_poly.type
_entity_poly.pdbx_seq_one_letter_code
_entity_poly.pdbx_strand_id
1 'polypeptide(L)'
;MGESHALDLFPTFAETRDRLKESFCQCIWYLPDKGRHCKVEIAKKDKKESLRLASELIQVDRLSSQESLQNKLAKIAELSCCSQYHRNIFWGRGLVDMLAERWRKEIIDSLPPSITTAFVPVVAEPEEIKHPLNGGVTGLVLDQVLENNTQSQYPLRPVVFAKHAVLEGQTLMSTLLSNIDPSAPKEGSVYIFTYTDEAFEGMLKIGFTSRLVVDRLDEWAECGHGKPSPPETFSGVRHPKRVECLTHFELIKYWYAWRWCNEHKQAHIEWFKVDLSTATRVAQNWASWMERANPYDRRGGLLASWRGNIEFLKKFEIDITAELMMEIQQVEEGLIDVTSFIDDDELRRLHKPMVKQNIPIRSRARRRCVSSTPLNSSGNQLER
;
A
#
# COMPACT_ATOMS: atom_id res chain seq x y z
N MET A 1 -32.66 -2.53 8.76
CA MET A 1 -32.98 -1.18 8.24
C MET A 1 -32.81 -1.24 6.73
N GLY A 2 -33.80 -0.79 5.96
CA GLY A 2 -33.69 -0.76 4.49
C GLY A 2 -32.57 0.19 4.04
N GLU A 3 -31.87 -0.17 2.97
CA GLU A 3 -30.69 0.55 2.47
C GLU A 3 -31.01 2.00 2.05
N SER A 4 -32.25 2.28 1.64
CA SER A 4 -32.73 3.65 1.39
C SER A 4 -32.57 4.58 2.60
N HIS A 5 -32.79 4.06 3.81
CA HIS A 5 -32.68 4.85 5.05
C HIS A 5 -31.22 5.07 5.47
N ALA A 6 -30.28 4.30 4.90
CA ALA A 6 -28.85 4.47 5.16
C ALA A 6 -28.28 5.65 4.37
N LEU A 7 -28.83 5.97 3.19
CA LEU A 7 -28.37 7.11 2.39
C LEU A 7 -28.64 8.43 3.11
N ASP A 8 -29.80 8.58 3.76
CA ASP A 8 -30.20 9.81 4.47
C ASP A 8 -29.23 10.22 5.61
N LEU A 9 -28.36 9.30 6.04
CA LEU A 9 -27.34 9.55 7.07
C LEU A 9 -26.05 10.16 6.49
N PHE A 10 -25.90 10.17 5.16
CA PHE A 10 -24.80 10.83 4.47
C PHE A 10 -25.11 12.32 4.22
N PRO A 11 -24.11 13.21 4.29
CA PRO A 11 -24.29 14.63 4.03
C PRO A 11 -24.76 14.92 2.60
N THR A 12 -25.47 16.03 2.43
CA THR A 12 -25.80 16.61 1.11
C THR A 12 -24.52 16.98 0.34
N PHE A 13 -24.66 17.20 -0.96
CA PHE A 13 -23.53 17.65 -1.77
C PHE A 13 -22.99 19.01 -1.28
N ALA A 14 -23.91 19.93 -0.94
CA ALA A 14 -23.56 21.26 -0.45
C ALA A 14 -22.76 21.21 0.86
N GLU A 15 -23.23 20.44 1.85
CA GLU A 15 -22.52 20.24 3.12
C GLU A 15 -21.14 19.61 2.90
N THR A 16 -21.06 18.58 2.04
CA THR A 16 -19.79 17.92 1.73
C THR A 16 -18.80 18.89 1.10
N ARG A 17 -19.25 19.69 0.13
CA ARG A 17 -18.43 20.72 -0.52
C ARG A 17 -17.91 21.75 0.47
N ASP A 18 -18.75 22.21 1.40
CA ASP A 18 -18.35 23.23 2.36
C ASP A 18 -17.34 22.66 3.37
N ARG A 19 -17.52 21.42 3.83
CA ARG A 19 -16.53 20.70 4.64
C ARG A 19 -15.18 20.53 3.93
N LEU A 20 -15.18 20.31 2.61
CA LEU A 20 -13.93 20.18 1.84
C LEU A 20 -13.08 21.46 1.82
N LYS A 21 -13.66 22.63 2.08
CA LYS A 21 -12.96 23.92 2.17
C LYS A 21 -12.30 24.16 3.53
N GLU A 22 -12.78 23.49 4.58
CA GLU A 22 -12.24 23.62 5.93
C GLU A 22 -10.79 23.11 5.99
N SER A 23 -9.99 23.52 6.97
CA SER A 23 -8.61 23.03 7.11
C SER A 23 -8.54 21.52 7.36
N PHE A 24 -9.53 20.99 8.08
CA PHE A 24 -9.65 19.59 8.49
C PHE A 24 -10.96 19.01 7.95
N CYS A 25 -10.93 17.89 7.24
CA CYS A 25 -12.12 17.28 6.66
C CYS A 25 -12.24 15.82 7.10
N GLN A 26 -13.31 15.51 7.83
CA GLN A 26 -13.61 14.15 8.30
C GLN A 26 -14.27 13.30 7.22
N CYS A 27 -14.11 11.99 7.37
CA CYS A 27 -14.78 11.00 6.54
C CYS A 27 -16.33 11.10 6.66
N ILE A 28 -17.02 11.09 5.52
CA ILE A 28 -18.49 11.22 5.45
C ILE A 28 -19.26 9.95 5.87
N TRP A 29 -18.56 8.88 6.24
CA TRP A 29 -19.19 7.62 6.64
C TRP A 29 -19.88 7.75 7.99
N TYR A 30 -21.18 7.45 8.05
CA TYR A 30 -21.94 7.46 9.30
C TYR A 30 -21.82 6.12 10.04
N LEU A 31 -21.63 6.18 11.36
CA LEU A 31 -21.53 5.03 12.25
C LEU A 31 -22.82 4.94 13.08
N PRO A 32 -23.80 4.08 12.70
CA PRO A 32 -25.09 4.03 13.37
C PRO A 32 -25.00 3.68 14.86
N ASP A 33 -24.07 2.80 15.23
CA ASP A 33 -23.83 2.38 16.61
C ASP A 33 -23.28 3.50 17.50
N LYS A 34 -22.65 4.52 16.88
CA LYS A 34 -22.08 5.68 17.58
C LYS A 34 -22.92 6.95 17.42
N GLY A 35 -23.94 6.95 16.58
CA GLY A 35 -24.76 8.13 16.29
C GLY A 35 -23.99 9.31 15.69
N ARG A 36 -22.88 9.06 14.96
CA ARG A 36 -22.02 10.12 14.42
C ARG A 36 -21.24 9.67 13.19
N HIS A 37 -20.66 10.62 12.45
CA HIS A 37 -19.70 10.33 11.38
C HIS A 37 -18.35 9.85 11.91
N CYS A 38 -17.62 9.17 11.02
CA CYS A 38 -16.24 8.76 11.22
C CYS A 38 -15.36 9.99 11.48
N LYS A 39 -14.53 9.93 12.53
CA LYS A 39 -13.63 11.04 12.91
C LYS A 39 -12.30 11.03 12.16
N VAL A 40 -12.02 9.98 11.37
CA VAL A 40 -10.78 9.86 10.61
C VAL A 40 -10.75 10.91 9.52
N GLU A 41 -9.65 11.66 9.45
CA GLU A 41 -9.42 12.66 8.41
C GLU A 41 -9.23 11.98 7.05
N ILE A 42 -9.78 12.58 6.00
CA ILE A 42 -9.49 12.14 4.63
C ILE A 42 -8.08 12.58 4.22
N ALA A 43 -7.40 11.79 3.39
CA ALA A 43 -6.04 12.12 2.97
C ALA A 43 -5.99 13.49 2.25
N LYS A 44 -4.97 14.30 2.53
CA LYS A 44 -4.82 15.65 1.95
C LYS A 44 -4.93 15.67 0.42
N LYS A 45 -4.36 14.66 -0.26
CA LYS A 45 -4.46 14.50 -1.71
C LYS A 45 -5.90 14.26 -2.18
N ASP A 46 -6.66 13.45 -1.44
CA ASP A 46 -8.02 13.08 -1.78
C ASP A 46 -8.95 14.28 -1.55
N LYS A 47 -8.75 15.03 -0.45
CA LYS A 47 -9.43 16.30 -0.20
C LYS A 47 -9.18 17.32 -1.31
N LYS A 48 -7.92 17.52 -1.70
CA LYS A 48 -7.53 18.45 -2.77
C LYS A 48 -8.21 18.08 -4.09
N GLU A 49 -8.22 16.79 -4.42
CA GLU A 49 -8.85 16.29 -5.64
C GLU A 49 -10.38 16.41 -5.60
N SER A 50 -11.02 16.03 -4.49
CA SER A 50 -12.46 16.24 -4.29
C SER A 50 -12.85 17.72 -4.44
N LEU A 51 -12.07 18.63 -3.86
CA LEU A 51 -12.33 20.06 -3.95
C LEU A 51 -12.16 20.58 -5.38
N ARG A 52 -11.14 20.10 -6.12
CA ARG A 52 -10.96 20.41 -7.54
C ARG A 52 -12.17 19.96 -8.35
N LEU A 53 -12.59 18.70 -8.22
CA LEU A 53 -13.75 18.14 -8.91
C LEU A 53 -15.04 18.91 -8.55
N ALA A 54 -15.26 19.20 -7.26
CA ALA A 54 -16.42 19.97 -6.82
C ALA A 54 -16.42 21.41 -7.37
N SER A 55 -15.25 22.03 -7.51
CA SER A 55 -15.11 23.36 -8.10
C SER A 55 -15.38 23.35 -9.60
N GLU A 56 -14.93 22.31 -10.31
CA GLU A 56 -15.27 22.14 -11.72
C GLU A 56 -16.77 22.00 -11.93
N LEU A 57 -17.48 21.25 -11.07
CA LEU A 57 -18.93 21.12 -11.17
C LEU A 57 -19.68 22.46 -11.04
N ILE A 58 -19.08 23.46 -10.40
CA ILE A 58 -19.62 24.82 -10.31
C ILE A 58 -19.30 25.64 -11.56
N GLN A 59 -18.13 25.43 -12.14
CA GLN A 59 -17.65 26.16 -13.32
C GLN A 59 -18.17 25.59 -14.65
N VAL A 60 -18.62 24.34 -14.64
CA VAL A 60 -19.07 23.62 -15.84
C VAL A 60 -20.26 24.35 -16.47
N ASP A 61 -20.01 24.82 -17.69
CA ASP A 61 -21.02 25.15 -18.69
C ASP A 61 -21.94 23.94 -18.88
N ARG A 62 -23.24 24.18 -19.08
CA ARG A 62 -24.38 23.24 -18.88
C ARG A 62 -24.43 22.04 -19.83
N LEU A 63 -23.30 21.64 -20.43
CA LEU A 63 -23.15 20.68 -21.53
C LEU A 63 -22.26 19.47 -21.21
N SER A 64 -21.78 19.29 -19.96
CA SER A 64 -21.16 18.01 -19.61
C SER A 64 -22.21 16.90 -19.70
N SER A 65 -21.85 15.78 -20.36
CA SER A 65 -22.75 14.63 -20.44
C SER A 65 -23.19 14.19 -19.04
N GLN A 66 -24.43 13.70 -18.92
CA GLN A 66 -24.98 13.22 -17.65
C GLN A 66 -24.08 12.17 -16.99
N GLU A 67 -23.46 11.32 -17.82
CA GLU A 67 -22.48 10.32 -17.40
C GLU A 67 -21.21 10.96 -16.79
N SER A 68 -20.69 12.04 -17.38
CA SER A 68 -19.54 12.77 -16.84
C SER A 68 -19.84 13.36 -15.45
N LEU A 69 -21.03 13.94 -15.28
CA LEU A 69 -21.48 14.48 -13.98
C LEU A 69 -21.58 13.38 -12.92
N GLN A 70 -22.24 12.27 -13.25
CA GLN A 70 -22.40 11.13 -12.34
C GLN A 70 -21.05 10.56 -11.91
N ASN A 71 -20.12 10.40 -12.84
CA ASN A 71 -18.78 9.89 -12.56
C ASN A 71 -17.97 10.84 -11.65
N LYS A 72 -18.08 12.16 -11.85
CA LYS A 72 -17.45 13.15 -10.96
C LYS A 72 -18.03 13.11 -9.55
N LEU A 73 -19.36 13.02 -9.41
CA LEU A 73 -20.03 12.94 -8.12
C LEU A 73 -19.68 11.64 -7.37
N ALA A 74 -19.68 10.51 -8.07
CA ALA A 74 -19.22 9.23 -7.53
C ALA A 74 -17.78 9.33 -7.03
N LYS A 75 -16.92 10.00 -7.81
CA LYS A 75 -15.53 10.20 -7.40
C LYS A 75 -15.39 11.07 -6.15
N ILE A 76 -16.15 12.17 -6.06
CA ILE A 76 -16.18 13.04 -4.88
C ILE A 76 -16.66 12.25 -3.65
N ALA A 77 -17.72 11.46 -3.80
CA ALA A 77 -18.28 10.63 -2.72
C ALA A 77 -17.23 9.63 -2.20
N GLU A 78 -16.57 8.90 -3.10
CA GLU A 78 -15.51 7.94 -2.78
C GLU A 78 -14.32 8.60 -2.04
N LEU A 79 -13.83 9.72 -2.55
CA LEU A 79 -12.68 10.44 -2.00
C LEU A 79 -13.00 11.13 -0.66
N SER A 80 -14.28 11.39 -0.39
CA SER A 80 -14.76 11.93 0.88
C SER A 80 -14.85 10.87 2.00
N CYS A 81 -14.54 9.61 1.69
CA CYS A 81 -14.38 8.53 2.66
C CYS A 81 -12.90 8.25 2.96
N CYS A 82 -12.59 7.94 4.23
CA CYS A 82 -11.23 7.54 4.61
C CYS A 82 -10.84 6.24 3.89
N SER A 83 -9.67 6.24 3.25
CA SER A 83 -9.15 5.09 2.49
C SER A 83 -8.97 3.85 3.35
N GLN A 84 -8.68 4.05 4.64
CA GLN A 84 -8.30 3.00 5.56
C GLN A 84 -9.45 2.06 5.94
N TYR A 85 -10.64 2.60 6.19
CA TYR A 85 -11.74 1.84 6.76
C TYR A 85 -12.97 1.82 5.88
N HIS A 86 -13.37 2.98 5.36
CA HIS A 86 -14.71 3.13 4.80
C HIS A 86 -14.74 3.20 3.27
N ARG A 87 -13.68 3.64 2.59
CA ARG A 87 -13.70 3.80 1.13
C ARG A 87 -14.05 2.52 0.38
N ASN A 88 -13.43 1.40 0.77
CA ASN A 88 -13.66 0.12 0.11
C ASN A 88 -15.02 -0.48 0.46
N ILE A 89 -15.50 -0.30 1.69
CA ILE A 89 -16.85 -0.69 2.09
C ILE A 89 -17.89 0.11 1.32
N PHE A 90 -17.69 1.43 1.21
CA PHE A 90 -18.57 2.35 0.51
C PHE A 90 -18.65 2.03 -0.99
N TRP A 91 -17.49 1.75 -1.61
CA TRP A 91 -17.42 1.31 -2.99
C TRP A 91 -18.06 -0.07 -3.21
N GLY A 92 -17.70 -1.05 -2.39
CA GLY A 92 -18.12 -2.43 -2.53
C GLY A 92 -19.62 -2.66 -2.34
N ARG A 93 -20.24 -1.89 -1.44
CA ARG A 93 -21.71 -1.91 -1.23
C ARG A 93 -22.49 -1.09 -2.27
N GLY A 94 -21.80 -0.50 -3.26
CA GLY A 94 -22.40 0.36 -4.27
C GLY A 94 -23.05 1.64 -3.74
N LEU A 95 -22.75 2.01 -2.50
CA LEU A 95 -23.25 3.22 -1.87
C LEU A 95 -22.67 4.49 -2.52
N VAL A 96 -21.50 4.39 -3.16
CA VAL A 96 -20.89 5.50 -3.93
C VAL A 96 -21.81 5.96 -5.06
N ASP A 97 -22.31 5.02 -5.87
CA ASP A 97 -23.14 5.35 -7.04
C ASP A 97 -24.52 5.84 -6.61
N MET A 98 -25.07 5.25 -5.55
CA MET A 98 -26.33 5.70 -4.97
C MET A 98 -26.24 7.11 -4.38
N LEU A 99 -25.17 7.42 -3.64
CA LEU A 99 -24.96 8.77 -3.10
C LEU A 99 -24.73 9.78 -4.23
N ALA A 100 -23.98 9.41 -5.26
CA ALA A 100 -23.74 10.25 -6.43
C ALA A 100 -25.04 10.58 -7.17
N GLU A 101 -25.92 9.60 -7.36
CA GLU A 101 -27.23 9.82 -7.98
C GLU A 101 -28.12 10.74 -7.13
N ARG A 102 -28.07 10.60 -5.79
CA ARG A 102 -28.77 11.52 -4.89
C ARG A 102 -28.24 12.95 -5.03
N TRP A 103 -26.93 13.13 -4.95
CA TRP A 103 -26.30 14.44 -5.13
C TRP A 103 -26.58 15.04 -6.51
N ARG A 104 -26.69 14.22 -7.56
CA ARG A 104 -27.08 14.66 -8.90
C ARG A 104 -28.48 15.27 -8.89
N LYS A 105 -29.44 14.59 -8.26
CA LYS A 105 -30.80 15.10 -8.09
C LYS A 105 -30.82 16.40 -7.28
N GLU A 106 -30.11 16.44 -6.15
CA GLU A 106 -29.97 17.66 -5.33
C GLU A 106 -29.48 18.87 -6.14
N ILE A 107 -28.49 18.65 -7.03
CA ILE A 107 -27.97 19.70 -7.90
C ILE A 107 -29.03 20.12 -8.94
N ILE A 108 -29.67 19.16 -9.62
CA ILE A 108 -30.68 19.44 -10.66
C ILE A 108 -31.88 20.19 -10.07
N ASP A 109 -32.37 19.76 -8.90
CA ASP A 109 -33.52 20.36 -8.24
C ASP A 109 -33.23 21.79 -7.75
N SER A 110 -31.95 22.13 -7.55
CA SER A 110 -31.52 23.49 -7.20
C SER A 110 -31.41 24.44 -8.40
N LEU A 111 -31.53 23.93 -9.64
CA LEU A 111 -31.42 24.75 -10.85
C LEU A 111 -32.75 25.46 -11.17
N PRO A 112 -32.71 26.70 -11.68
CA PRO A 112 -33.92 27.37 -12.13
C PRO A 112 -34.61 26.61 -13.30
N PRO A 113 -35.96 26.64 -13.39
CA PRO A 113 -36.75 25.85 -14.35
C PRO A 113 -36.39 26.04 -15.82
N SER A 114 -35.83 27.21 -16.17
CA SER A 114 -35.39 27.56 -17.53
C SER A 114 -34.22 26.70 -18.05
N ILE A 115 -33.59 25.91 -17.18
CA ILE A 115 -32.41 25.09 -17.48
C ILE A 115 -32.77 23.61 -17.54
N THR A 116 -33.76 23.20 -16.73
CA THR A 116 -34.16 21.80 -16.54
C THR A 116 -34.64 21.15 -17.84
N THR A 117 -35.16 21.94 -18.80
CA THR A 117 -35.65 21.47 -20.10
C THR A 117 -34.55 20.89 -21.00
N ALA A 118 -33.27 21.23 -20.79
CA ALA A 118 -32.13 20.71 -21.56
C ALA A 118 -31.60 19.34 -21.06
N PHE A 119 -32.06 18.89 -19.89
CA PHE A 119 -31.61 17.63 -19.26
C PHE A 119 -32.64 16.50 -19.36
N VAL A 120 -33.75 16.71 -20.09
CA VAL A 120 -34.70 15.63 -20.37
C VAL A 120 -33.97 14.59 -21.22
N PRO A 121 -33.92 13.31 -20.81
CA PRO A 121 -33.35 12.26 -21.65
C PRO A 121 -34.07 12.34 -23.00
N VAL A 122 -33.32 12.34 -24.09
CA VAL A 122 -33.89 12.02 -25.40
C VAL A 122 -34.36 10.58 -25.26
N VAL A 123 -35.62 10.42 -24.88
CA VAL A 123 -36.30 9.13 -24.90
C VAL A 123 -36.33 8.77 -26.36
N ALA A 124 -35.41 7.91 -26.78
CA ALA A 124 -35.49 7.27 -28.09
C ALA A 124 -36.87 6.62 -28.15
N GLU A 125 -37.68 7.04 -29.13
CA GLU A 125 -38.96 6.39 -29.40
C GLU A 125 -38.72 4.88 -29.51
N PRO A 126 -39.55 4.05 -28.85
CA PRO A 126 -39.42 2.62 -28.97
C PRO A 126 -39.74 2.23 -30.42
N GLU A 127 -38.73 1.76 -31.16
CA GLU A 127 -38.98 1.05 -32.41
C GLU A 127 -39.91 -0.14 -32.10
N GLU A 128 -41.10 -0.13 -32.70
CA GLU A 128 -42.06 -1.23 -32.67
C GLU A 128 -41.43 -2.50 -33.27
N ILE A 129 -40.86 -3.35 -32.43
CA ILE A 129 -40.50 -4.71 -32.81
C ILE A 129 -41.79 -5.53 -32.88
N LYS A 130 -42.29 -5.71 -34.11
CA LYS A 130 -43.36 -6.66 -34.43
C LYS A 130 -42.82 -8.09 -34.34
N HIS A 131 -43.15 -8.82 -33.29
CA HIS A 131 -42.98 -10.27 -33.23
C HIS A 131 -44.33 -11.00 -33.40
N PRO A 132 -44.39 -12.07 -34.21
CA PRO A 132 -45.59 -12.88 -34.37
C PRO A 132 -45.72 -13.93 -33.26
N LEU A 133 -46.95 -14.09 -32.77
CA LEU A 133 -47.38 -15.17 -31.87
C LEU A 133 -47.71 -16.45 -32.65
N ASN A 134 -47.20 -17.60 -32.17
CA ASN A 134 -47.82 -18.94 -32.08
C ASN A 134 -46.70 -19.97 -31.79
N GLY A 135 -46.83 -20.99 -30.94
CA GLY A 135 -47.96 -21.53 -30.19
C GLY A 135 -47.44 -22.45 -29.06
N GLY A 136 -48.37 -22.92 -28.23
CA GLY A 136 -48.10 -23.35 -26.86
C GLY A 136 -47.62 -24.78 -26.62
N VAL A 137 -47.32 -25.06 -25.35
CA VAL A 137 -47.43 -26.37 -24.70
C VAL A 137 -47.82 -26.16 -23.23
N THR A 138 -48.68 -27.07 -22.78
CA THR A 138 -49.38 -27.22 -21.51
C THR A 138 -48.52 -27.67 -20.31
N GLY A 139 -48.77 -27.07 -19.14
CA GLY A 139 -49.15 -27.74 -17.88
C GLY A 139 -48.12 -28.50 -17.04
N LEU A 140 -47.88 -28.01 -15.80
CA LEU A 140 -48.01 -28.68 -14.46
C LEU A 140 -47.11 -27.95 -13.42
N VAL A 141 -47.69 -27.15 -12.51
CA VAL A 141 -47.90 -27.41 -11.06
C VAL A 141 -46.58 -27.72 -10.31
N LEU A 142 -45.94 -26.72 -9.70
CA LEU A 142 -46.11 -26.26 -8.30
C LEU A 142 -45.57 -27.26 -7.26
N ASP A 143 -44.34 -27.02 -6.79
CA ASP A 143 -43.96 -26.98 -5.37
C ASP A 143 -42.43 -26.92 -5.22
N GLN A 144 -41.92 -25.76 -4.77
CA GLN A 144 -40.80 -25.60 -3.83
C GLN A 144 -40.44 -24.11 -3.72
N VAL A 145 -41.25 -23.40 -2.94
CA VAL A 145 -40.86 -22.15 -2.29
C VAL A 145 -40.55 -22.51 -0.84
N LEU A 146 -39.29 -22.36 -0.42
CA LEU A 146 -38.89 -21.80 0.89
C LEU A 146 -37.38 -21.98 1.12
N GLU A 147 -36.57 -21.25 0.36
CA GLU A 147 -35.33 -20.69 0.89
C GLU A 147 -35.24 -19.24 0.43
N ASN A 148 -35.78 -18.34 1.25
CA ASN A 148 -35.66 -16.90 1.09
C ASN A 148 -34.20 -16.50 1.35
N ASN A 149 -33.33 -16.78 0.39
CA ASN A 149 -32.03 -16.16 0.30
C ASN A 149 -32.28 -14.75 -0.24
N THR A 150 -32.33 -13.77 0.67
CA THR A 150 -32.31 -12.35 0.29
C THR A 150 -30.89 -12.03 -0.18
N GLN A 151 -30.47 -12.65 -1.28
CA GLN A 151 -29.27 -12.32 -2.02
C GLN A 151 -29.48 -10.91 -2.56
N SER A 152 -28.98 -9.95 -1.78
CA SER A 152 -28.53 -8.62 -2.18
C SER A 152 -28.41 -8.51 -3.71
N GLN A 153 -29.41 -7.93 -4.36
CA GLN A 153 -29.59 -7.79 -5.82
C GLN A 153 -28.56 -6.86 -6.50
N TYR A 154 -27.38 -6.67 -5.90
CA TYR A 154 -26.35 -5.86 -6.50
C TYR A 154 -25.61 -6.68 -7.56
N PRO A 155 -25.47 -6.16 -8.79
CA PRO A 155 -24.64 -6.80 -9.80
C PRO A 155 -23.24 -6.99 -9.21
N LEU A 156 -22.67 -8.19 -9.42
CA LEU A 156 -21.32 -8.52 -8.98
C LEU A 156 -20.37 -7.45 -9.50
N ARG A 157 -19.73 -6.70 -8.58
CA ARG A 157 -18.73 -5.72 -8.99
C ARG A 157 -17.54 -6.43 -9.60
N PRO A 158 -16.94 -5.85 -10.66
CA PRO A 158 -15.71 -6.40 -11.22
C PRO A 158 -14.61 -6.40 -10.16
N VAL A 159 -13.67 -7.31 -10.30
CA VAL A 159 -12.45 -7.32 -9.49
C VAL A 159 -11.67 -6.05 -9.83
N VAL A 160 -11.52 -5.19 -8.83
CA VAL A 160 -10.76 -3.94 -8.97
C VAL A 160 -9.70 -3.90 -7.90
N PHE A 161 -8.47 -3.60 -8.31
CA PHE A 161 -7.35 -3.35 -7.43
C PHE A 161 -7.11 -1.85 -7.28
N ALA A 162 -6.75 -1.44 -6.07
CA ALA A 162 -6.25 -0.09 -5.79
C ALA A 162 -4.96 -0.19 -4.98
N LYS A 163 -4.03 0.75 -5.18
CA LYS A 163 -2.82 0.81 -4.35
C LYS A 163 -3.18 0.84 -2.88
N HIS A 164 -2.55 -0.03 -2.10
CA HIS A 164 -2.77 -0.07 -0.66
C HIS A 164 -2.16 1.19 -0.02
N ALA A 165 -2.92 1.81 0.88
CA ALA A 165 -2.47 2.97 1.63
C ALA A 165 -2.10 2.52 3.04
N VAL A 166 -0.79 2.41 3.28
CA VAL A 166 -0.27 2.05 4.60
C VAL A 166 -0.43 3.22 5.57
N LEU A 167 -0.63 2.93 6.85
CA LEU A 167 -0.76 3.94 7.90
C LEU A 167 0.50 4.81 8.02
N GLU A 168 0.30 6.09 8.29
CA GLU A 168 1.42 7.00 8.55
C GLU A 168 2.23 6.52 9.76
N GLY A 169 3.56 6.46 9.60
CA GLY A 169 4.48 5.93 10.60
C GLY A 169 4.69 4.42 10.56
N GLN A 170 3.86 3.66 9.83
CA GLN A 170 4.12 2.25 9.58
C GLN A 170 5.08 2.09 8.40
N THR A 171 6.26 1.54 8.68
CA THR A 171 7.32 1.29 7.71
C THR A 171 7.94 -0.08 7.97
N LEU A 172 8.80 -0.54 7.06
CA LEU A 172 9.63 -1.72 7.27
C LEU A 172 10.44 -1.59 8.58
N MET A 173 11.08 -0.44 8.78
CA MET A 173 11.88 -0.15 9.96
C MET A 173 11.04 -0.12 11.25
N SER A 174 9.90 0.56 11.26
CA SER A 174 9.04 0.58 12.46
C SER A 174 8.55 -0.83 12.79
N THR A 175 8.28 -1.65 11.77
CA THR A 175 7.88 -3.05 11.92
C THR A 175 9.02 -3.85 12.55
N LEU A 176 10.24 -3.79 12.03
CA LEU A 176 11.42 -4.46 12.60
C LEU A 176 11.66 -4.10 14.07
N LEU A 177 11.56 -2.81 14.41
CA LEU A 177 11.84 -2.31 15.75
C LEU A 177 10.72 -2.61 16.76
N SER A 178 9.51 -2.91 16.28
CA SER A 178 8.35 -3.20 17.12
C SER A 178 8.42 -4.60 17.71
N ASN A 179 7.89 -4.76 18.93
CA ASN A 179 7.77 -6.06 19.55
C ASN A 179 6.84 -6.98 18.74
N ILE A 180 7.19 -8.26 18.67
CA ILE A 180 6.27 -9.28 18.17
C ILE A 180 5.15 -9.46 19.20
N ASP A 181 3.91 -9.47 18.71
CA ASP A 181 2.73 -9.75 19.52
C ASP A 181 2.90 -11.13 20.20
N PRO A 182 2.87 -11.21 21.55
CA PRO A 182 3.03 -12.48 22.27
C PRO A 182 1.99 -13.54 21.92
N SER A 183 0.83 -13.14 21.38
CA SER A 183 -0.24 -14.03 20.92
C SER A 183 -0.05 -14.50 19.47
N ALA A 184 0.88 -13.90 18.71
CA ALA A 184 1.14 -14.31 17.33
C ALA A 184 1.75 -15.71 17.27
N PRO A 185 1.44 -16.51 16.22
CA PRO A 185 2.08 -17.79 16.02
C PRO A 185 3.60 -17.70 16.00
N LYS A 186 4.26 -18.61 16.71
CA LYS A 186 5.73 -18.70 16.77
C LYS A 186 6.33 -19.41 15.56
N GLU A 187 5.55 -20.27 14.93
CA GLU A 187 5.93 -21.05 13.76
C GLU A 187 4.72 -21.20 12.83
N GLY A 188 4.99 -21.40 11.54
CA GLY A 188 3.97 -21.68 10.54
C GLY A 188 4.55 -21.63 9.13
N SER A 189 3.74 -21.20 8.18
CA SER A 189 4.13 -21.07 6.78
C SER A 189 3.83 -19.68 6.25
N VAL A 190 4.68 -19.21 5.34
CA VAL A 190 4.41 -18.07 4.45
C VAL A 190 4.19 -18.64 3.06
N TYR A 191 3.17 -18.18 2.35
CA TYR A 191 2.80 -18.72 1.05
C TYR A 191 2.48 -17.60 0.06
N ILE A 192 2.72 -17.87 -1.21
CA ILE A 192 2.44 -16.96 -2.32
C ILE A 192 1.47 -17.66 -3.26
N PHE A 193 0.38 -16.99 -3.65
CA PHE A 193 -0.57 -17.54 -4.63
C PHE A 193 -1.20 -16.51 -5.54
N THR A 194 -1.83 -16.98 -6.60
CA THR A 194 -2.75 -16.20 -7.43
C THR A 194 -3.96 -17.03 -7.82
N TYR A 195 -5.03 -16.39 -8.28
CA TYR A 195 -6.15 -17.09 -8.90
C TYR A 195 -5.87 -17.31 -10.39
N THR A 196 -6.48 -18.32 -10.98
CA THR A 196 -6.43 -18.57 -12.42
C THR A 196 -7.37 -17.65 -13.22
N ASP A 197 -8.23 -16.90 -12.52
CA ASP A 197 -9.11 -15.88 -13.10
C ASP A 197 -8.28 -14.75 -13.71
N GLU A 198 -8.56 -14.40 -14.97
CA GLU A 198 -7.87 -13.34 -15.72
C GLU A 198 -7.87 -11.99 -14.99
N ALA A 199 -8.89 -11.72 -14.16
CA ALA A 199 -8.95 -10.49 -13.40
C ALA A 199 -7.84 -10.34 -12.34
N PHE A 200 -7.13 -11.43 -12.02
CA PHE A 200 -5.98 -11.49 -11.12
C PHE A 200 -4.64 -11.64 -11.86
N GLU A 201 -4.63 -11.54 -13.18
CA GLU A 201 -3.40 -11.68 -13.97
C GLU A 201 -2.32 -10.68 -13.50
N GLY A 202 -1.13 -11.21 -13.23
CA GLY A 202 0.01 -10.44 -12.72
C GLY A 202 -0.13 -9.96 -11.26
N MET A 203 -1.14 -10.43 -10.53
CA MET A 203 -1.34 -10.15 -9.12
C MET A 203 -0.98 -11.38 -8.28
N LEU A 204 -0.13 -11.20 -7.28
CA LEU A 204 0.25 -12.22 -6.31
C LEU A 204 -0.29 -11.86 -4.94
N LYS A 205 -0.82 -12.83 -4.23
CA LYS A 205 -1.16 -12.73 -2.83
C LYS A 205 -0.07 -13.34 -1.97
N ILE A 206 0.36 -12.61 -0.94
CA ILE A 206 1.38 -13.09 0.01
C ILE A 206 0.71 -13.17 1.37
N GLY A 207 0.58 -14.39 1.91
CA GLY A 207 -0.10 -14.66 3.16
C GLY A 207 0.74 -15.48 4.13
N PHE A 208 0.27 -15.58 5.37
CA PHE A 208 0.78 -16.56 6.34
C PHE A 208 -0.33 -17.44 6.93
N THR A 209 0.07 -18.58 7.49
CA THR A 209 -0.81 -19.46 8.27
C THR A 209 0.00 -20.22 9.32
N SER A 210 -0.63 -20.57 10.44
CA SER A 210 -0.09 -21.54 11.41
C SER A 210 -0.69 -22.94 11.26
N ARG A 211 -1.56 -23.13 10.26
CA ARG A 211 -2.18 -24.40 9.85
C ARG A 211 -1.56 -24.88 8.54
N LEU A 212 -2.08 -25.98 7.99
CA LEU A 212 -1.72 -26.42 6.65
C LEU A 212 -2.07 -25.34 5.62
N VAL A 213 -1.17 -25.11 4.67
CA VAL A 213 -1.38 -24.13 3.58
C VAL A 213 -2.56 -24.54 2.71
N VAL A 214 -2.79 -25.84 2.51
CA VAL A 214 -3.93 -26.35 1.73
C VAL A 214 -5.27 -25.90 2.34
N ASP A 215 -5.46 -26.07 3.65
CA ASP A 215 -6.68 -25.62 4.34
C ASP A 215 -6.91 -24.11 4.17
N ARG A 216 -5.82 -23.33 4.24
CA ARG A 216 -5.88 -21.88 4.06
C ARG A 216 -6.23 -21.50 2.61
N LEU A 217 -5.78 -22.26 1.63
CA LEU A 217 -6.12 -22.04 0.22
C LEU A 217 -7.56 -22.44 -0.10
N ASP A 218 -8.10 -23.45 0.59
CA ASP A 218 -9.52 -23.81 0.49
C ASP A 218 -10.42 -22.66 1.00
N GLU A 219 -10.03 -21.99 2.10
CA GLU A 219 -10.72 -20.76 2.55
C GLU A 219 -10.64 -19.63 1.52
N TRP A 220 -9.51 -19.50 0.81
CA TRP A 220 -9.42 -18.52 -0.28
C TRP A 220 -10.26 -18.92 -1.51
N ALA A 221 -10.54 -20.19 -1.73
CA ALA A 221 -11.45 -20.62 -2.79
C ALA A 221 -12.89 -20.11 -2.56
N GLU A 222 -13.28 -19.89 -1.30
CA GLU A 222 -14.56 -19.28 -0.93
C GLU A 222 -14.72 -17.85 -1.46
N CYS A 223 -13.67 -17.21 -1.97
CA CYS A 223 -13.78 -15.88 -2.59
C CYS A 223 -14.49 -15.88 -3.96
N GLY A 224 -14.77 -17.05 -4.53
CA GLY A 224 -15.49 -17.17 -5.81
C GLY A 224 -14.64 -17.09 -7.07
N HIS A 225 -13.30 -17.20 -6.97
CA HIS A 225 -12.37 -17.07 -8.10
C HIS A 225 -11.60 -18.38 -8.40
N GLY A 226 -12.22 -19.52 -8.07
CA GLY A 226 -11.63 -20.85 -8.22
C GLY A 226 -10.66 -21.22 -7.08
N LYS A 227 -10.22 -22.48 -7.08
CA LYS A 227 -9.26 -22.97 -6.09
C LYS A 227 -7.86 -22.44 -6.42
N PRO A 228 -7.25 -21.62 -5.55
CA PRO A 228 -5.90 -21.13 -5.78
C PRO A 228 -4.89 -22.27 -5.62
N SER A 229 -3.86 -22.28 -6.45
CA SER A 229 -2.67 -23.11 -6.26
C SER A 229 -1.51 -22.21 -5.79
N PRO A 230 -0.73 -22.63 -4.78
CA PRO A 230 0.43 -21.87 -4.35
C PRO A 230 1.60 -22.21 -5.28
N PRO A 231 2.10 -21.29 -6.12
CA PRO A 231 3.39 -21.44 -6.76
C PRO A 231 4.50 -21.67 -5.74
N GLU A 232 4.44 -21.03 -4.56
CA GLU A 232 5.52 -21.10 -3.57
C GLU A 232 5.01 -21.14 -2.13
N THR A 233 5.71 -21.91 -1.29
CA THR A 233 5.42 -22.04 0.15
C THR A 233 6.71 -22.27 0.94
N PHE A 234 6.87 -21.47 1.99
CA PHE A 234 7.95 -21.57 2.96
C PHE A 234 7.37 -22.12 4.27
N SER A 235 7.75 -23.34 4.64
CA SER A 235 7.27 -24.02 5.86
C SER A 235 8.28 -23.94 7.00
N GLY A 236 7.83 -24.12 8.24
CA GLY A 236 8.69 -24.04 9.43
C GLY A 236 9.23 -22.62 9.68
N VAL A 237 8.53 -21.60 9.18
CA VAL A 237 8.95 -20.21 9.29
C VAL A 237 8.71 -19.73 10.71
N ARG A 238 9.78 -19.30 11.38
CA ARG A 238 9.68 -18.64 12.69
C ARG A 238 8.98 -17.28 12.54
N HIS A 239 8.04 -17.00 13.43
CA HIS A 239 7.25 -15.76 13.41
C HIS A 239 6.66 -15.42 12.02
N PRO A 240 5.85 -16.32 11.42
CA PRO A 240 5.46 -16.22 10.02
C PRO A 240 4.65 -14.93 9.72
N LYS A 241 3.83 -14.47 10.67
CA LYS A 241 3.13 -13.17 10.57
C LYS A 241 4.10 -11.99 10.46
N ARG A 242 5.24 -12.04 11.17
CA ARG A 242 6.26 -11.00 11.10
C ARG A 242 6.96 -11.04 9.75
N VAL A 243 7.32 -12.23 9.27
CA VAL A 243 7.94 -12.41 7.94
C VAL A 243 7.03 -11.91 6.82
N GLU A 244 5.74 -12.24 6.86
CA GLU A 244 4.73 -11.72 5.94
C GLU A 244 4.70 -10.18 5.98
N CYS A 245 4.56 -9.57 7.16
CA CYS A 245 4.53 -8.12 7.29
C CYS A 245 5.79 -7.45 6.71
N LEU A 246 6.98 -7.99 7.02
CA LEU A 246 8.25 -7.46 6.49
C LEU A 246 8.30 -7.56 4.97
N THR A 247 7.86 -8.69 4.41
CA THR A 247 7.75 -8.89 2.96
C THR A 247 6.82 -7.86 2.33
N HIS A 248 5.65 -7.62 2.93
CA HIS A 248 4.70 -6.62 2.44
C HIS A 248 5.30 -5.21 2.43
N PHE A 249 6.01 -4.83 3.49
CA PHE A 249 6.65 -3.51 3.61
C PHE A 249 7.82 -3.31 2.64
N GLU A 250 8.62 -4.34 2.37
CA GLU A 250 9.67 -4.25 1.36
C GLU A 250 9.08 -4.07 -0.04
N LEU A 251 7.97 -4.77 -0.32
CA LEU A 251 7.23 -4.70 -1.58
C LEU A 251 6.18 -3.57 -1.61
N ILE A 252 6.26 -2.59 -0.73
CA ILE A 252 5.24 -1.54 -0.55
C ILE A 252 4.89 -0.79 -1.85
N LYS A 253 5.86 -0.61 -2.76
CA LYS A 253 5.67 0.05 -4.06
C LYS A 253 4.71 -0.72 -4.97
N TYR A 254 4.62 -2.03 -4.77
CA TYR A 254 3.81 -2.98 -5.53
C TYR A 254 2.59 -3.46 -4.75
N TRP A 255 2.27 -2.88 -3.58
CA TRP A 255 1.21 -3.34 -2.69
C TRP A 255 -0.16 -2.77 -3.07
N TYR A 256 -1.14 -3.63 -3.27
CA TYR A 256 -2.51 -3.35 -3.67
C TYR A 256 -3.52 -4.03 -2.76
N ALA A 257 -4.71 -3.46 -2.69
CA ALA A 257 -5.90 -4.09 -2.15
C ALA A 257 -6.84 -4.47 -3.29
N TRP A 258 -7.32 -5.71 -3.30
CA TRP A 258 -8.55 -6.06 -3.97
C TRP A 258 -9.68 -5.36 -3.20
N ARG A 259 -10.33 -4.39 -3.86
CA ARG A 259 -11.17 -3.39 -3.20
C ARG A 259 -12.37 -3.99 -2.47
N TRP A 260 -12.92 -5.09 -2.97
CA TRP A 260 -14.11 -5.70 -2.39
C TRP A 260 -14.26 -7.16 -2.79
N CYS A 261 -14.26 -8.04 -1.80
CA CYS A 261 -14.69 -9.42 -1.93
C CYS A 261 -16.19 -9.50 -1.58
N ASN A 262 -16.99 -10.03 -2.52
CA ASN A 262 -18.42 -10.19 -2.29
C ASN A 262 -18.73 -11.25 -1.23
N GLU A 263 -17.86 -12.23 -1.03
CA GLU A 263 -18.09 -13.31 -0.07
C GLU A 263 -17.71 -12.86 1.34
N HIS A 264 -16.52 -12.30 1.51
CA HIS A 264 -16.04 -11.81 2.81
C HIS A 264 -16.56 -10.41 3.20
N LYS A 265 -17.23 -9.70 2.29
CA LYS A 265 -17.74 -8.32 2.47
C LYS A 265 -16.67 -7.35 2.98
N GLN A 266 -15.42 -7.51 2.53
CA GLN A 266 -14.28 -6.69 2.90
C GLN A 266 -13.25 -6.60 1.77
N ALA A 267 -12.30 -5.68 1.90
CA ALA A 267 -11.15 -5.61 1.01
C ALA A 267 -10.10 -6.66 1.41
N HIS A 268 -9.44 -7.27 0.44
CA HIS A 268 -8.30 -8.13 0.69
C HIS A 268 -7.06 -7.30 0.42
N ILE A 269 -6.25 -7.04 1.43
CA ILE A 269 -5.16 -6.07 1.33
C ILE A 269 -3.83 -6.71 0.97
N GLU A 270 -3.71 -8.03 0.94
CA GLU A 270 -2.43 -8.73 0.76
C GLU A 270 -2.05 -9.00 -0.71
N TRP A 271 -2.38 -8.11 -1.66
CA TRP A 271 -2.10 -8.33 -3.09
C TRP A 271 -0.94 -7.49 -3.62
N PHE A 272 -0.17 -8.03 -4.55
CA PHE A 272 1.07 -7.44 -5.03
C PHE A 272 1.17 -7.55 -6.54
N LYS A 273 1.47 -6.42 -7.21
CA LYS A 273 1.73 -6.38 -8.65
C LYS A 273 3.24 -6.50 -8.92
N VAL A 274 3.75 -7.71 -8.79
CA VAL A 274 5.18 -8.05 -8.89
C VAL A 274 5.32 -9.46 -9.49
N ASP A 275 6.46 -9.75 -10.11
CA ASP A 275 6.73 -11.11 -10.60
C ASP A 275 6.99 -12.10 -9.44
N LEU A 276 6.76 -13.39 -9.71
CA LEU A 276 6.90 -14.45 -8.72
C LEU A 276 8.34 -14.54 -8.18
N SER A 277 9.36 -14.42 -9.04
CA SER A 277 10.76 -14.55 -8.63
C SER A 277 11.13 -13.49 -7.58
N THR A 278 10.76 -12.23 -7.83
CA THR A 278 10.98 -11.15 -6.88
C THR A 278 10.24 -11.39 -5.55
N ALA A 279 8.97 -11.76 -5.58
CA ALA A 279 8.19 -12.02 -4.38
C ALA A 279 8.77 -13.19 -3.55
N THR A 280 9.12 -14.29 -4.22
CA THR A 280 9.73 -15.47 -3.63
C THR A 280 11.07 -15.14 -2.99
N ARG A 281 11.94 -14.41 -3.69
CA ARG A 281 13.25 -14.01 -3.15
C ARG A 281 13.11 -13.18 -1.86
N VAL A 282 12.23 -12.17 -1.86
CA VAL A 282 12.03 -11.32 -0.67
C VAL A 282 11.47 -12.12 0.51
N ALA A 283 10.43 -12.93 0.27
CA ALA A 283 9.82 -13.77 1.30
C ALA A 283 10.81 -14.80 1.86
N GLN A 284 11.56 -15.48 0.98
CA GLN A 284 12.59 -16.45 1.35
C GLN A 284 13.70 -15.80 2.17
N ASN A 285 14.20 -14.63 1.76
CA ASN A 285 15.27 -13.94 2.49
C ASN A 285 14.82 -13.52 3.89
N TRP A 286 13.60 -12.99 4.04
CA TRP A 286 13.05 -12.69 5.36
C TRP A 286 12.85 -13.94 6.22
N ALA A 287 12.34 -15.02 5.64
CA ALA A 287 12.18 -16.30 6.35
C ALA A 287 13.54 -16.85 6.82
N SER A 288 14.53 -16.89 5.93
CA SER A 288 15.90 -17.32 6.21
C SER A 288 16.56 -16.47 7.29
N TRP A 289 16.41 -15.14 7.21
CA TRP A 289 16.97 -14.23 8.21
C TRP A 289 16.32 -14.45 9.57
N MET A 290 14.99 -14.55 9.63
CA MET A 290 14.25 -14.78 10.87
C MET A 290 14.68 -16.08 11.57
N GLU A 291 14.96 -17.12 10.78
CA GLU A 291 15.39 -18.42 11.29
C GLU A 291 16.86 -18.39 11.77
N ARG A 292 17.79 -17.93 10.91
CA ARG A 292 19.24 -17.92 11.18
C ARG A 292 19.63 -16.91 12.24
N ALA A 293 19.18 -15.66 12.10
CA ALA A 293 19.55 -14.57 12.99
C ALA A 293 18.84 -14.63 14.35
N ASN A 294 17.70 -15.31 14.41
CA ASN A 294 16.78 -15.31 15.55
C ASN A 294 16.66 -13.94 16.24
N PRO A 295 16.24 -12.89 15.51
CA PRO A 295 16.53 -11.51 15.89
C PRO A 295 15.68 -10.99 17.05
N TYR A 296 14.71 -11.76 17.53
CA TYR A 296 13.81 -11.41 18.62
C TYR A 296 14.01 -12.35 19.82
N ASP A 297 13.92 -11.78 21.02
CA ASP A 297 13.98 -12.52 22.27
C ASP A 297 12.67 -13.29 22.55
N ARG A 298 12.64 -14.03 23.65
CA ARG A 298 11.47 -14.83 24.07
C ARG A 298 10.23 -13.98 24.40
N ARG A 299 10.39 -12.68 24.62
CA ARG A 299 9.30 -11.70 24.86
C ARG A 299 8.89 -10.98 23.57
N GLY A 300 9.49 -11.34 22.43
CA GLY A 300 9.24 -10.73 21.13
C GLY A 300 9.97 -9.41 20.93
N GLY A 301 10.88 -9.01 21.83
CA GLY A 301 11.68 -7.80 21.71
C GLY A 301 12.88 -8.01 20.78
N LEU A 302 13.15 -7.05 19.89
CA LEU A 302 14.32 -7.10 19.03
C LEU A 302 15.62 -7.06 19.86
N LEU A 303 16.54 -7.98 19.61
CA LEU A 303 17.83 -8.07 20.30
C LEU A 303 18.66 -6.79 20.11
N ALA A 304 19.48 -6.45 21.11
CA ALA A 304 20.24 -5.21 21.14
C ALA A 304 21.24 -5.07 19.96
N SER A 305 21.88 -6.17 19.56
CA SER A 305 22.77 -6.20 18.39
C SER A 305 22.02 -5.81 17.11
N TRP A 306 20.87 -6.44 16.85
CA TRP A 306 20.04 -6.13 15.69
C TRP A 306 19.44 -4.73 15.71
N ARG A 307 19.06 -4.25 16.90
CA ARG A 307 18.62 -2.86 17.07
C ARG A 307 19.74 -1.89 16.68
N GLY A 308 20.96 -2.13 17.14
CA GLY A 308 22.13 -1.32 16.77
C GLY A 308 22.38 -1.30 15.27
N ASN A 309 22.30 -2.45 14.60
CA ASN A 309 22.45 -2.56 13.15
C ASN A 309 21.38 -1.75 12.41
N ILE A 310 20.09 -1.88 12.79
CA ILE A 310 18.99 -1.13 12.16
C ILE A 310 19.12 0.38 12.41
N GLU A 311 19.50 0.80 13.62
CA GLU A 311 19.73 2.21 13.94
C GLU A 311 20.93 2.79 13.18
N PHE A 312 21.97 1.99 12.95
CA PHE A 312 23.09 2.35 12.09
C PHE A 312 22.62 2.57 10.65
N LEU A 313 21.92 1.60 10.05
CA LEU A 313 21.40 1.73 8.67
C LEU A 313 20.53 2.98 8.51
N LYS A 314 19.64 3.22 9.49
CA LYS A 314 18.82 4.45 9.54
C LYS A 314 19.66 5.72 9.58
N LYS A 315 20.70 5.76 10.42
CA LYS A 315 21.56 6.93 10.59
C LYS A 315 22.28 7.32 9.29
N PHE A 316 22.60 6.33 8.46
CA PHE A 316 23.28 6.54 7.18
C PHE A 316 22.32 6.51 5.98
N GLU A 317 21.00 6.57 6.21
CA GLU A 317 19.97 6.57 5.17
C GLU A 317 20.09 5.38 4.20
N ILE A 318 20.54 4.24 4.70
CA ILE A 318 20.64 3.00 3.93
C ILE A 318 19.29 2.29 3.97
N ASP A 319 18.74 2.01 2.78
CA ASP A 319 17.49 1.27 2.65
C ASP A 319 17.64 -0.15 3.20
N ILE A 320 16.76 -0.51 4.14
CA ILE A 320 16.74 -1.85 4.73
C ILE A 320 15.98 -2.78 3.78
N THR A 321 16.62 -3.89 3.39
CA THR A 321 16.04 -4.96 2.57
C THR A 321 16.32 -6.32 3.19
N ALA A 322 15.56 -7.35 2.82
CA ALA A 322 15.80 -8.73 3.26
C ALA A 322 17.20 -9.21 2.87
N GLU A 323 17.67 -8.81 1.69
CA GLU A 323 19.01 -9.13 1.18
C GLU A 323 20.10 -8.52 2.06
N LEU A 324 20.02 -7.23 2.37
CA LEU A 324 20.98 -6.56 3.25
C LEU A 324 20.99 -7.17 4.66
N MET A 325 19.82 -7.51 5.22
CA MET A 325 19.76 -8.17 6.52
C MET A 325 20.41 -9.56 6.52
N MET A 326 20.30 -10.29 5.40
CA MET A 326 20.98 -11.57 5.19
C MET A 326 22.49 -11.41 5.00
N GLU A 327 22.95 -10.36 4.35
CA GLU A 327 24.39 -10.05 4.21
C GLU A 327 25.02 -9.72 5.57
N ILE A 328 24.36 -8.88 6.37
CA ILE A 328 24.79 -8.58 7.75
C ILE A 328 24.87 -9.87 8.57
N GLN A 329 23.86 -10.75 8.48
CA GLN A 329 23.90 -12.03 9.19
C GLN A 329 25.08 -12.92 8.72
N GLN A 330 25.39 -12.94 7.42
CA GLN A 330 26.52 -13.71 6.90
C GLN A 330 27.87 -13.17 7.38
N VAL A 331 28.00 -11.85 7.53
CA VAL A 331 29.16 -11.22 8.15
C VAL A 331 29.29 -11.60 9.63
N GLU A 332 28.20 -11.55 10.40
CA GLU A 332 28.18 -11.94 11.82
C GLU A 332 28.55 -13.43 12.02
N GLU A 333 28.18 -14.28 11.07
CA GLU A 333 28.57 -15.71 11.05
C GLU A 333 30.00 -15.94 10.53
N GLY A 334 30.71 -14.91 10.06
CA GLY A 334 32.05 -15.01 9.50
C GLY A 334 32.11 -15.70 8.13
N LEU A 335 30.98 -15.77 7.42
CA LEU A 335 30.88 -16.37 6.08
C LEU A 335 31.33 -15.43 4.97
N ILE A 336 31.23 -14.12 5.22
CA ILE A 336 31.74 -13.10 4.31
C ILE A 336 32.74 -12.22 5.04
N ASP A 337 33.87 -11.97 4.39
CA ASP A 337 34.86 -11.02 4.87
C ASP A 337 34.38 -9.59 4.62
N VAL A 338 34.23 -8.80 5.69
CA VAL A 338 33.85 -7.37 5.62
C VAL A 338 34.77 -6.57 4.71
N THR A 339 36.05 -6.96 4.62
CA THR A 339 37.02 -6.27 3.75
C THR A 339 36.69 -6.42 2.27
N SER A 340 35.88 -7.40 1.88
CA SER A 340 35.41 -7.55 0.49
C SER A 340 34.34 -6.53 0.09
N PHE A 341 33.66 -5.90 1.05
CA PHE A 341 32.64 -4.87 0.81
C PHE A 341 33.19 -3.45 0.89
N ILE A 342 34.26 -3.27 1.64
CA ILE A 342 34.95 -1.99 1.73
C ILE A 342 35.86 -1.91 0.51
N ASP A 343 35.44 -1.20 -0.54
CA ASP A 343 36.36 -0.76 -1.60
C ASP A 343 37.35 0.22 -0.97
N ASP A 344 38.40 -0.35 -0.41
CA ASP A 344 39.43 0.33 0.35
C ASP A 344 40.12 1.40 -0.52
N ASP A 345 40.09 1.27 -1.85
CA ASP A 345 40.59 2.28 -2.77
C ASP A 345 39.69 3.52 -2.84
N GLU A 346 38.37 3.41 -2.66
CA GLU A 346 37.46 4.55 -2.61
C GLU A 346 37.56 5.31 -1.27
N LEU A 347 37.65 4.58 -0.15
CA LEU A 347 37.93 5.19 1.16
C LEU A 347 39.32 5.82 1.24
N ARG A 348 40.35 5.21 0.62
CA ARG A 348 41.70 5.80 0.50
C ARG A 348 41.72 7.02 -0.41
N ARG A 349 40.89 7.07 -1.48
CA ARG A 349 40.73 8.27 -2.32
C ARG A 349 40.11 9.43 -1.54
N LEU A 350 39.12 9.15 -0.69
CA LEU A 350 38.49 10.15 0.19
C LEU A 350 39.45 10.66 1.28
N HIS A 351 40.38 9.82 1.74
CA HIS A 351 41.38 10.18 2.76
C HIS A 351 42.70 10.68 2.18
N LYS A 352 42.83 10.89 0.87
CA LYS A 352 44.06 11.42 0.30
C LYS A 352 44.25 12.87 0.80
N PRO A 353 45.26 13.17 1.64
CA PRO A 353 45.44 14.52 2.14
C PRO A 353 45.66 15.45 0.95
N MET A 354 44.94 16.58 0.91
CA MET A 354 45.22 17.66 -0.03
C MET A 354 46.69 18.04 0.11
N VAL A 355 47.52 17.51 -0.81
CA VAL A 355 48.92 17.90 -0.93
C VAL A 355 48.91 19.40 -1.15
N LYS A 356 49.39 20.15 -0.14
CA LYS A 356 49.54 21.60 -0.19
C LYS A 356 50.21 21.96 -1.52
N GLN A 357 49.48 22.66 -2.38
CA GLN A 357 50.07 23.24 -3.58
C GLN A 357 51.19 24.18 -3.14
N ASN A 358 52.43 23.82 -3.48
CA ASN A 358 53.60 24.65 -3.24
C ASN A 358 53.42 25.98 -3.96
N ILE A 359 53.34 27.05 -3.17
CA ILE A 359 53.44 28.43 -3.63
C ILE A 359 54.86 28.62 -4.21
N PRO A 360 55.04 29.12 -5.45
CA PRO A 360 56.36 29.31 -6.02
C PRO A 360 57.05 30.50 -5.36
N ILE A 361 58.13 30.24 -4.61
CA ILE A 361 59.00 31.29 -4.08
C ILE A 361 59.90 31.80 -5.22
N ARG A 362 59.72 33.07 -5.58
CA ARG A 362 60.59 33.82 -6.51
C ARG A 362 62.00 33.94 -5.92
N SER A 363 62.98 33.30 -6.54
CA SER A 363 64.40 33.54 -6.26
C SER A 363 64.91 34.77 -7.03
N ARG A 364 65.41 35.78 -6.31
CA ARG A 364 66.19 36.89 -6.89
C ARG A 364 67.56 37.01 -6.20
N ALA A 365 68.58 36.76 -7.02
CA ALA A 365 69.92 37.36 -7.03
C ALA A 365 70.84 37.35 -5.78
N ARG A 366 71.92 36.54 -5.92
CA ARG A 366 73.34 36.91 -5.79
C ARG A 366 73.74 37.99 -4.76
N ARG A 367 74.65 37.63 -3.86
CA ARG A 367 76.03 38.15 -3.85
C ARG A 367 76.99 37.25 -3.05
N ARG A 368 78.23 37.23 -3.55
CA ARG A 368 79.38 36.42 -3.17
C ARG A 368 80.07 36.90 -1.89
N CYS A 369 80.96 36.01 -1.42
CA CYS A 369 82.29 36.20 -0.83
C CYS A 369 82.36 35.87 0.66
N VAL A 370 83.43 35.29 1.22
CA VAL A 370 84.69 34.63 0.79
C VAL A 370 85.27 34.05 2.10
N SER A 371 85.94 32.88 2.05
CA SER A 371 86.90 32.35 3.07
C SER A 371 86.34 32.08 4.47
N SER A 372 86.81 31.16 5.30
CA SER A 372 88.05 30.37 5.38
C SER A 372 87.80 29.23 6.37
N THR A 373 88.42 28.09 6.11
CA THR A 373 88.75 26.96 7.00
C THR A 373 89.43 27.38 8.32
N PRO A 374 89.80 26.47 9.26
CA PRO A 374 89.28 25.14 9.62
C PRO A 374 89.26 24.90 11.16
N LEU A 375 89.09 23.62 11.54
CA LEU A 375 89.69 22.90 12.68
C LEU A 375 88.87 22.66 13.96
N ASN A 376 88.98 21.40 14.36
CA ASN A 376 88.97 20.85 15.72
C ASN A 376 87.61 20.76 16.43
N SER A 377 87.33 19.74 17.24
CA SER A 377 88.01 18.48 17.54
C SER A 377 87.10 17.73 18.52
N SER A 378 87.19 16.40 18.47
CA SER A 378 87.21 15.49 19.63
C SER A 378 86.06 15.48 20.65
N GLY A 379 85.56 14.26 20.85
CA GLY A 379 85.21 13.70 22.16
C GLY A 379 83.71 13.67 22.46
N ASN A 380 83.19 12.71 23.20
CA ASN A 380 83.65 11.41 23.71
C ASN A 380 82.42 10.80 24.43
N GLN A 381 82.42 9.49 24.64
CA GLN A 381 81.64 8.75 25.67
C GLN A 381 80.10 8.68 25.48
N LEU A 382 79.42 7.54 25.32
CA LEU A 382 79.52 6.16 25.85
C LEU A 382 79.14 6.04 27.34
N GLU A 383 78.29 5.03 27.62
CA GLU A 383 77.63 4.60 28.87
C GLU A 383 76.24 5.21 29.12
N ARG A 384 75.15 4.46 29.31
CA ARG A 384 74.91 3.04 29.67
C ARG A 384 73.58 2.54 29.11
#